data_AF-A0A8T1LB57-F1
#
_entry.id   AF-A0A8T1LB57-F1
#
_cell.length_a   1.000
_cell.length_b   1.000
_cell.length_c   1.000
_cell.angle_alpha   90.00
_cell.angle_beta   90.00
_cell.angle_gamma   90.00
#
_symmetry.space_group_name_H-M   'P 1'
#
loop_
_entity.id
_entity.type
_entity.pdbx_description
1 polymer ?
#
loop_
_entity_poly.entity_id
_entity_poly.type
_entity_poly.pdbx_seq_one_letter_code
_entity_poly.pdbx_strand_id
1 'polypeptide(L)' 'MTTTVAQEPTRPPTSSPRRLATAEERQRVLTAYKRGDDWLTVARCNNMSRAPAYRQCKTGDPSPPARGGARASVVKST' A
#
# COMPACT_ATOMS: atom_id res chain seq x y z
N MET A 1 0.65 33.35 37.72
CA MET A 1 -0.10 33.96 36.60
C MET A 1 -0.13 32.92 35.50
N THR A 2 -1.32 32.42 35.18
CA THR A 2 -1.53 31.25 34.30
C THR A 2 -2.04 31.75 32.96
N THR A 3 -1.31 31.52 31.87
CA THR A 3 -1.75 31.91 30.52
C THR A 3 -2.25 30.69 29.76
N THR A 4 -3.56 30.49 29.88
CA THR A 4 -4.58 30.17 28.86
C THR A 4 -4.11 29.79 27.44
N VAL A 5 -4.26 28.50 27.16
CA VAL A 5 -4.73 27.78 25.96
C VAL A 5 -4.68 28.44 24.56
N ALA A 6 -3.95 27.76 23.66
CA ALA A 6 -4.46 27.43 22.34
C ALA A 6 -4.45 25.90 22.20
N GLN A 7 -5.52 25.26 22.69
CA GLN A 7 -5.76 23.84 22.40
C GLN A 7 -6.20 23.73 20.95
N GLU A 8 -5.26 23.43 20.07
CA GLU A 8 -5.55 22.82 18.78
C GLU A 8 -6.28 21.49 19.07
N PRO A 9 -7.44 21.23 18.45
CA PRO A 9 -8.19 20.02 18.73
C PRO A 9 -7.35 18.82 18.32
N THR A 10 -6.99 18.04 19.33
CA THR A 10 -6.41 16.70 19.27
C THR A 10 -6.95 15.91 18.07
N ARG A 11 -6.21 15.91 16.96
CA ARG A 11 -6.19 14.77 16.06
C ARG A 11 -4.83 14.12 16.26
N PRO A 12 -4.71 12.95 16.92
CA PRO A 12 -3.51 12.16 16.72
C PRO A 12 -3.34 12.02 15.20
N PRO A 13 -2.13 12.10 14.63
CA PRO A 13 -1.93 11.59 13.30
C PRO A 13 -2.22 10.08 13.36
N THR A 14 -3.48 9.68 13.25
CA THR A 14 -3.92 8.30 12.97
C THR A 14 -3.60 7.97 11.53
N SER A 15 -2.33 8.15 11.20
CA SER A 15 -1.71 7.58 10.04
C SER A 15 -0.23 7.57 10.36
N SER A 16 0.17 6.67 11.29
CA SER A 16 1.47 6.03 11.15
C SER A 16 1.69 5.79 9.65
N PRO A 17 2.78 6.27 9.05
CA PRO A 17 2.99 6.13 7.61
C PRO A 17 2.78 4.66 7.31
N ARG A 18 1.67 4.34 6.63
CA ARG A 18 1.17 2.98 6.49
C ARG A 18 2.28 2.27 5.75
N ARG A 19 3.10 1.50 6.47
CA ARG A 19 4.33 0.94 5.94
C ARG A 19 3.95 0.24 4.65
N LEU A 20 4.58 0.63 3.56
CA LEU A 20 4.37 -0.05 2.29
C LEU A 20 4.74 -1.51 2.52
N ALA A 21 3.77 -2.41 2.36
CA ALA A 21 4.04 -3.84 2.44
C ALA A 21 5.20 -4.19 1.51
N THR A 22 6.14 -4.92 2.06
CA THR A 22 7.36 -5.40 1.39
C THR A 22 7.01 -6.43 0.32
N ALA A 23 7.95 -6.70 -0.58
CA ALA A 23 7.77 -7.70 -1.65
C ALA A 23 7.45 -9.11 -1.10
N GLU A 24 8.00 -9.47 0.07
CA GLU A 24 7.71 -10.75 0.73
C GLU A 24 6.29 -10.82 1.28
N GLU A 25 5.83 -9.76 1.96
CA GLU A 25 4.45 -9.68 2.47
C GLU A 25 3.44 -9.74 1.33
N ARG A 26 3.75 -9.04 0.24
CA ARG A 26 3.06 -9.11 -1.05
C ARG A 26 3.00 -10.54 -1.57
N GLN A 27 4.13 -11.23 -1.62
CA GLN A 27 4.19 -12.60 -2.10
C GLN A 27 3.32 -13.54 -1.26
N ARG A 28 3.28 -13.36 0.07
CA ARG A 28 2.43 -14.17 0.96
C ARG A 28 0.95 -14.02 0.65
N VAL A 29 0.49 -12.79 0.39
CA VAL A 29 -0.90 -12.54 -0.02
C VAL A 29 -1.21 -13.22 -1.36
N LEU A 30 -0.30 -13.13 -2.32
CA LEU A 30 -0.46 -13.77 -3.64
C LEU A 30 -0.49 -15.31 -3.53
N THR A 31 0.37 -15.90 -2.70
CA THR A 31 0.37 -17.34 -2.45
C THR A 31 -0.94 -17.80 -1.83
N ALA A 32 -1.45 -17.09 -0.82
CA ALA A 32 -2.75 -17.39 -0.21
C ALA A 32 -3.89 -17.31 -1.23
N TYR A 33 -3.90 -16.26 -2.07
CA TYR A 33 -4.89 -16.10 -3.14
C TYR A 33 -4.86 -17.26 -4.14
N LYS A 34 -3.66 -17.70 -4.56
CA LYS A 34 -3.50 -18.84 -5.49
C LYS A 34 -3.92 -20.17 -4.87
N ARG A 35 -3.71 -20.37 -3.57
CA ARG A 35 -4.18 -21.55 -2.83
C ARG A 35 -5.70 -21.54 -2.58
N GLY A 36 -6.37 -20.39 -2.72
CA GLY A 36 -7.77 -20.22 -2.32
C GLY A 36 -7.95 -20.00 -0.81
N ASP A 37 -6.86 -19.72 -0.08
CA ASP A 37 -6.88 -19.39 1.34
C ASP A 37 -7.39 -17.94 1.57
N ASP A 38 -7.65 -17.57 2.83
CA ASP A 38 -8.15 -16.23 3.19
C ASP A 38 -7.05 -15.13 3.07
N TRP A 39 -6.79 -14.75 1.83
CA TRP A 39 -5.81 -13.74 1.45
C TRP A 39 -6.13 -12.35 2.02
N LEU A 40 -7.40 -12.07 2.35
CA LEU A 40 -7.81 -10.79 2.93
C LEU A 40 -7.31 -10.65 4.38
N THR A 41 -7.38 -11.73 5.16
CA THR A 41 -6.79 -11.78 6.51
C THR A 41 -5.28 -11.62 6.44
N VAL A 42 -4.63 -12.32 5.50
CA VAL A 42 -3.17 -12.18 5.26
C VAL A 42 -2.81 -10.74 4.90
N ALA A 43 -3.58 -10.07 4.04
CA ALA A 43 -3.35 -8.67 3.68
C ALA A 43 -3.48 -7.73 4.89
N ARG A 44 -4.48 -7.93 5.76
CA ARG A 44 -4.67 -7.12 6.97
C ARG A 44 -3.53 -7.29 7.96
N CYS A 45 -3.05 -8.52 8.18
CA CYS A 45 -1.89 -8.78 9.02
C CYS A 45 -0.62 -8.10 8.48
N ASN A 46 -0.48 -8.03 7.16
CA ASN A 46 0.62 -7.37 6.47
C ASN A 46 0.44 -5.84 6.31
N ASN A 47 -0.50 -5.22 7.05
CA ASN A 47 -0.84 -3.79 6.95
C ASN A 47 -1.18 -3.34 5.51
N MET A 48 -1.55 -4.27 4.65
CA MET A 48 -1.88 -4.02 3.26
C MET A 48 -3.38 -3.75 3.13
N SER A 49 -3.71 -2.67 2.43
CA SER A 49 -5.10 -2.36 2.12
C SER A 49 -5.67 -3.36 1.11
N ARG A 50 -6.97 -3.66 1.23
CA ARG A 50 -7.68 -4.59 0.34
C ARG A 50 -7.53 -4.25 -1.15
N ALA A 51 -7.64 -2.97 -1.51
CA ALA A 51 -7.57 -2.54 -2.92
C ALA A 51 -6.22 -2.84 -3.60
N PRO A 52 -5.05 -2.47 -3.04
CA PRO A 52 -3.76 -2.84 -3.60
C PRO A 52 -3.51 -4.35 -3.55
N ALA A 53 -3.91 -5.05 -2.48
CA ALA A 53 -3.82 -6.51 -2.38
C ALA A 53 -4.60 -7.21 -3.52
N TYR A 54 -5.83 -6.77 -3.75
CA TYR A 54 -6.68 -7.32 -4.80
C TYR A 54 -6.12 -7.07 -6.21
N ARG A 55 -5.63 -5.85 -6.48
CA ARG A 55 -4.98 -5.52 -7.75
C ARG A 55 -3.76 -6.41 -8.00
N GLN A 56 -2.91 -6.55 -6.99
CA GLN A 56 -1.75 -7.44 -7.06
C GLN A 56 -2.15 -8.89 -7.34
N CYS A 57 -3.13 -9.43 -6.61
CA CYS A 57 -3.59 -10.81 -6.81
C CYS A 57 -4.12 -11.03 -8.24
N LYS A 58 -4.83 -10.03 -8.78
CA LYS A 58 -5.38 -10.05 -10.14
C LYS A 58 -4.29 -9.95 -11.22
N THR A 59 -3.29 -9.10 -11.02
CA THR A 59 -2.17 -8.94 -11.94
C THR A 59 -1.17 -10.10 -11.85
N GLY A 60 -1.14 -10.81 -10.72
CA GLY A 60 -0.20 -11.90 -10.45
C GLY A 60 1.23 -11.43 -10.15
N ASP A 61 1.44 -10.12 -10.05
CA ASP A 61 2.75 -9.49 -9.88
C ASP A 61 2.89 -8.89 -8.48
N PRO A 62 3.82 -9.40 -7.64
CA PRO A 62 4.08 -8.87 -6.30
C PRO A 62 4.89 -7.58 -6.29
N SER A 63 5.24 -7.04 -7.47
CA SER A 63 5.98 -5.78 -7.55
C SER A 63 5.17 -4.62 -6.98
N PRO A 64 5.80 -3.66 -6.29
CA PRO A 64 5.14 -2.41 -5.96
C PRO A 64 4.57 -1.74 -7.22
N PRO A 65 3.40 -1.09 -7.13
CA PRO A 65 2.85 -0.35 -8.27
C PRO A 65 3.90 0.64 -8.75
N ALA A 66 4.18 0.63 -10.06
CA ALA A 66 5.18 1.50 -10.68
C ALA A 66 4.98 2.94 -10.20
N ARG A 67 5.97 3.45 -9.46
CA ARG A 67 5.92 4.77 -8.83
C ARG A 67 6.16 5.82 -9.91
N GLY A 68 5.09 6.22 -10.59
CA GLY A 68 5.13 7.24 -11.64
C GLY A 68 5.71 6.70 -12.95
N GLY A 69 4.83 6.34 -13.89
CA GLY A 69 5.25 6.14 -15.26
C GLY A 69 5.68 7.48 -15.86
N ALA A 70 6.99 7.74 -15.90
CA ALA A 70 7.53 8.62 -16.93
C ALA A 70 7.10 8.00 -18.27
N ARG A 71 6.16 8.64 -18.98
CA ARG A 71 5.88 8.24 -20.36
C ARG A 71 7.19 8.43 -21.11
N ALA A 72 7.81 7.33 -21.53
CA ALA A 72 8.92 7.39 -22.46
C ALA A 72 8.40 8.14 -23.70
N SER A 73 8.82 9.40 -23.87
CA SER A 73 8.58 10.13 -25.10
C SER A 73 9.35 9.38 -26.17
N VAL A 74 8.63 8.70 -27.07
CA VAL A 74 9.20 8.20 -28.32
C VAL A 74 9.64 9.44 -29.09
N VAL A 75 10.95 9.74 -29.04
CA VAL A 75 11.55 10.70 -29.97
C VAL A 75 11.59 9.98 -31.31
N LYS A 76 10.76 10.42 -32.24
CA LYS A 76 10.84 10.01 -33.64
C LYS A 76 11.96 10.86 -34.24
N SER A 77 13.14 10.27 -34.42
CA SER A 77 14.17 10.89 -35.26
C SER A 77 13.64 10.97 -36.69
N THR A 78 13.58 12.18 -37.22
CA THR A 78 13.42 12.46 -38.65
C THR A 78 14.80 12.61 -39.27
#